data_AF-A0A2V5I1R2-F1
#
_entry.id   AF-A0A2V5I1R2-F1
#
_cell.length_a   1.000
_cell.length_b   1.000
_cell.length_c   1.000
_cell.angle_alpha   90.00
_cell.angle_beta   90.00
_cell.angle_gamma   90.00
#
_symmetry.space_group_name_H-M   'P 1'
#
loop_
_entity.id
_entity.type
_entity.pdbx_description
1 polymer ?
#
loop_
_entity_poly.entity_id
_entity_poly.type
_entity_poly.pdbx_seq_one_letter_code
_entity_poly.pdbx_strand_id
1 'polypeptide(L)'
;IHEHGLPALAPFLGRDYVGLDAARRYFEEMGAHLRYEGMRFEEEAEWVVDVARGVVVVRGWARFEARRTGQGWGEGFVYRLRMGGDSCGIEEGDFPEGEGEGEVKVKEYLVWADTGAAYLALRGEL
;
A
#
# COMPACT_ATOMS: atom_id res chain seq x y z
N ILE A 1 -1.13 -2.00 7.91
CA ILE A 1 -0.22 -1.50 6.86
C ILE A 1 1.21 -1.80 7.27
N HIS A 2 2.03 -2.28 6.34
CA HIS A 2 3.47 -2.42 6.53
C HIS A 2 4.18 -2.08 5.22
N GLU A 3 5.05 -1.06 5.23
CA GLU A 3 5.94 -0.78 4.11
C GLU A 3 7.33 -1.35 4.42
N HIS A 4 7.76 -2.30 3.62
CA HIS A 4 9.00 -3.02 3.84
C HIS A 4 10.21 -2.12 3.57
N GLY A 5 11.16 -2.16 4.49
CA GLY A 5 12.36 -1.34 4.44
C GLY A 5 13.06 -1.30 5.79
N LEU A 6 14.25 -0.73 5.83
CA LEU A 6 14.94 -0.48 7.09
C LEU A 6 14.39 0.80 7.74
N PRO A 7 13.93 0.79 9.00
CA PRO A 7 13.35 1.98 9.65
C PRO A 7 14.27 3.21 9.73
N ALA A 8 15.59 3.00 9.60
CA ALA A 8 16.58 4.07 9.59
C ALA A 8 16.58 4.89 8.28
N LEU A 9 15.97 4.38 7.20
CA LEU A 9 15.99 5.03 5.88
C LEU A 9 14.90 6.09 5.72
N ALA A 10 13.72 5.84 6.27
CA ALA A 10 12.62 6.79 6.29
C ALA A 10 11.65 6.46 7.44
N PRO A 11 10.92 7.44 7.98
CA PRO A 11 10.19 7.26 9.22
C PRO A 11 8.91 6.42 9.06
N PHE A 12 8.46 6.14 7.84
CA PHE A 12 7.31 5.26 7.56
C PHE A 12 7.69 3.79 7.25
N LEU A 13 8.98 3.47 7.17
CA LEU A 13 9.46 2.14 6.77
C LEU A 13 9.63 1.16 7.95
N GLY A 14 9.47 -0.12 7.64
CA GLY A 14 9.85 -1.27 8.47
C GLY A 14 9.08 -1.40 9.78
N ARG A 15 7.84 -0.91 9.81
CA ARG A 15 6.99 -0.93 11.01
C ARG A 15 5.53 -1.21 10.68
N ASP A 16 4.83 -1.78 11.66
CA ASP A 16 3.42 -2.11 11.54
C ASP A 16 2.52 -0.94 11.98
N TYR A 17 1.56 -0.61 11.12
CA TYR A 17 0.47 0.31 11.43
C TYR A 17 -0.84 -0.50 11.50
N VAL A 18 -1.32 -0.76 12.71
CA VAL A 18 -2.49 -1.61 12.99
C VAL A 18 -3.68 -0.76 13.47
N GLY A 19 -4.84 -0.98 12.85
CA GLY A 19 -6.06 -0.21 13.11
C GLY A 19 -6.14 1.09 12.29
N LEU A 20 -7.33 1.70 12.28
CA LEU A 20 -7.65 2.84 11.41
C LEU A 20 -6.81 4.09 11.76
N ASP A 21 -6.63 4.39 13.05
CA ASP A 21 -5.82 5.53 13.50
C ASP A 21 -4.35 5.38 13.09
N ALA A 22 -3.80 4.18 13.20
CA ALA A 22 -2.43 3.93 12.75
C ALA A 22 -2.33 4.00 11.22
N ALA A 23 -3.32 3.50 10.48
CA ALA A 23 -3.35 3.63 9.04
C ALA A 23 -3.37 5.09 8.58
N ARG A 24 -4.16 5.94 9.25
CA ARG A 24 -4.16 7.38 9.03
C ARG A 24 -2.77 7.98 9.23
N ARG A 25 -2.11 7.66 10.36
CA ARG A 25 -0.75 8.16 10.65
C ARG A 25 0.27 7.75 9.58
N TYR A 26 0.19 6.53 9.05
CA TYR A 26 1.06 6.09 7.96
C TYR A 26 0.95 7.02 6.74
N PHE A 27 -0.27 7.28 6.26
CA PHE A 27 -0.47 8.14 5.09
C PHE A 27 -0.12 9.61 5.36
N GLU A 28 -0.38 10.10 6.57
CA GLU A 28 0.04 11.44 7.00
C GLU A 28 1.57 11.56 7.04
N GLU A 29 2.28 10.57 7.58
CA GLU A 29 3.75 10.53 7.67
C GLU A 29 4.39 10.42 6.28
N MET A 30 3.96 9.45 5.47
CA MET A 30 4.40 9.32 4.07
C MET A 30 4.13 10.61 3.29
N GLY A 31 2.92 11.17 3.42
CA GLY A 31 2.49 12.39 2.74
C GLY A 31 3.19 13.66 3.21
N ALA A 32 3.71 13.70 4.44
CA ALA A 32 4.53 14.80 4.96
C ALA A 32 5.94 14.82 4.36
N HIS A 33 6.47 13.65 3.97
CA HIS A 33 7.82 13.51 3.42
C HIS A 33 7.84 13.47 1.90
N LEU A 34 6.86 12.82 1.28
CA LEU A 34 6.82 12.56 -0.15
C LEU A 34 5.56 13.14 -0.79
N ARG A 35 5.67 13.49 -2.07
CA ARG A 35 4.54 13.62 -3.00
C ARG A 35 4.76 12.67 -4.17
N TYR A 36 3.70 12.31 -4.86
CA TYR A 36 3.80 11.51 -6.07
C TYR A 36 2.86 12.03 -7.17
N GLU A 37 3.21 11.72 -8.42
CA GLU A 37 2.41 12.04 -9.59
C GLU A 37 2.46 10.91 -10.62
N GLY A 38 1.43 10.86 -11.48
CA GLY A 38 1.36 9.89 -12.57
C GLY A 38 1.34 8.43 -12.11
N MET A 39 0.72 8.15 -10.95
CA MET A 39 0.58 6.79 -10.45
C MET A 39 -0.29 5.96 -11.41
N ARG A 40 0.24 4.80 -11.80
CA ARG A 40 -0.43 3.81 -12.64
C ARG A 40 -0.12 2.40 -12.14
N PHE A 41 -0.99 1.47 -12.46
CA PHE A 41 -0.84 0.06 -12.13
C PHE A 41 -0.75 -0.77 -13.40
N GLU A 42 -0.26 -1.99 -13.28
CA GLU A 42 -0.34 -2.96 -14.37
C GLU A 42 -1.80 -3.32 -14.68
N GLU A 43 -2.04 -3.81 -15.89
CA GLU A 43 -3.38 -4.19 -16.35
C GLU A 43 -3.94 -5.32 -15.48
N GLU A 44 -5.27 -5.40 -15.35
CA GLU A 44 -5.94 -6.37 -14.49
C GLU A 44 -5.57 -7.82 -14.83
N ALA A 45 -5.30 -8.10 -16.12
CA ALA A 45 -4.84 -9.41 -16.59
C ALA A 45 -3.47 -9.84 -16.03
N GLU A 46 -2.66 -8.89 -15.56
CA GLU A 46 -1.33 -9.14 -14.98
C GLU A 46 -1.38 -9.26 -13.45
N TRP A 47 -2.52 -8.99 -12.82
CA TRP A 47 -2.66 -9.08 -11.37
C TRP A 47 -2.53 -10.52 -10.90
N VAL A 48 -1.85 -10.72 -9.77
CA VAL A 48 -1.80 -12.03 -9.13
C VAL A 48 -2.88 -12.08 -8.05
N VAL A 49 -3.91 -12.88 -8.28
CA VAL A 49 -5.09 -12.98 -7.40
C VAL A 49 -5.18 -14.37 -6.77
N ASP A 50 -5.22 -14.39 -5.43
CA ASP A 50 -5.55 -15.58 -4.63
C ASP A 50 -6.95 -15.38 -4.04
N VAL A 51 -7.95 -15.89 -4.77
CA VAL A 51 -9.38 -15.74 -4.42
C VAL A 51 -9.69 -16.41 -3.08
N ALA A 52 -9.13 -17.59 -2.82
CA ALA A 52 -9.37 -18.35 -1.59
C ALA A 52 -8.94 -17.58 -0.34
N ARG A 53 -7.91 -16.74 -0.46
CA ARG A 53 -7.41 -15.89 0.63
C ARG A 53 -7.86 -14.43 0.55
N GLY A 54 -8.60 -14.06 -0.50
CA GLY A 54 -8.98 -12.68 -0.77
C GLY A 54 -7.76 -11.76 -0.93
N VAL A 55 -6.68 -12.24 -1.55
CA VAL A 55 -5.44 -11.48 -1.73
C VAL A 55 -5.26 -11.08 -3.19
N VAL A 56 -4.85 -9.83 -3.41
CA VAL A 56 -4.36 -9.35 -4.70
C VAL A 56 -2.95 -8.79 -4.54
N VAL A 57 -2.07 -9.15 -5.46
CA VAL A 57 -0.75 -8.55 -5.62
C VAL A 57 -0.73 -7.79 -6.93
N VAL A 58 -0.35 -6.52 -6.87
CA VAL A 58 -0.32 -5.61 -8.01
C VAL A 58 0.94 -4.78 -7.99
N ARG A 59 1.57 -4.63 -9.15
CA ARG A 59 2.69 -3.71 -9.35
C ARG A 59 2.19 -2.35 -9.85
N GLY A 60 2.82 -1.29 -9.35
CA GLY A 60 2.54 0.08 -9.76
C GLY A 60 3.82 0.86 -10.05
N TRP A 61 3.63 2.00 -10.70
CA TRP A 61 4.68 2.97 -10.99
C TRP A 61 4.17 4.37 -10.74
N ALA A 62 5.02 5.24 -10.21
CA ALA A 62 4.75 6.66 -10.08
C ALA A 62 6.07 7.44 -10.08
N ARG A 63 6.01 8.76 -10.29
CA ARG A 63 7.13 9.63 -9.95
C ARG A 63 6.94 10.10 -8.51
N PHE A 64 7.89 9.79 -7.64
CA PHE A 64 7.92 10.29 -6.26
C PHE A 64 8.88 11.48 -6.15
N GLU A 65 8.61 12.36 -5.20
CA GLU A 65 9.46 13.51 -4.89
C GLU A 65 9.48 13.77 -3.39
N ALA A 66 10.68 13.94 -2.84
CA ALA A 66 10.90 14.37 -1.47
C ALA A 66 10.56 15.86 -1.32
N ARG A 67 9.53 16.15 -0.51
CA ARG A 67 9.02 17.52 -0.33
C ARG A 67 10.05 18.50 0.20
N ARG A 68 10.95 18.03 1.07
CA ARG A 68 11.97 18.88 1.71
C ARG A 68 13.06 19.31 0.75
N THR A 69 13.47 18.44 -0.17
CA THR A 69 14.65 18.64 -1.03
C THR A 69 14.27 18.94 -2.47
N GLY A 70 13.03 18.63 -2.88
CA GLY A 70 12.55 18.72 -4.26
C GLY A 70 13.10 17.62 -5.18
N GLN A 71 13.93 16.72 -4.67
CA GLN A 71 14.49 15.63 -5.46
C GLN A 71 13.46 14.53 -5.68
N GLY A 72 13.40 13.97 -6.89
CA GLY A 72 12.40 12.97 -7.23
C GLY A 72 12.85 11.95 -8.26
N TRP A 73 12.35 10.73 -8.13
CA TRP A 73 12.72 9.56 -8.92
C TRP A 73 11.49 8.88 -9.51
N GLY A 74 11.71 8.04 -10.52
CA GLY A 74 10.71 7.10 -11.00
C GLY A 74 10.74 5.85 -10.12
N GLU A 75 9.62 5.52 -9.50
CA GLU A 75 9.48 4.38 -8.61
C GLU A 75 8.68 3.25 -9.29
N GLY A 76 9.07 2.02 -9.02
CA GLY A 76 8.28 0.83 -9.32
C GLY A 76 8.06 0.04 -8.02
N PHE A 77 6.83 -0.02 -7.56
CA PHE A 77 6.48 -0.62 -6.27
C PHE A 77 5.49 -1.78 -6.44
N VAL A 78 5.39 -2.63 -5.43
CA VAL A 78 4.44 -3.74 -5.37
C VAL A 78 3.56 -3.58 -4.14
N TYR A 79 2.26 -3.71 -4.33
CA TYR A 79 1.28 -3.85 -3.25
C TYR A 79 0.84 -5.30 -3.14
N ARG A 80 0.75 -5.79 -1.90
CA ARG A 80 -0.03 -6.99 -1.56
C ARG A 80 -1.16 -6.57 -0.63
N LEU A 81 -2.39 -6.69 -1.13
CA LEU A 81 -3.59 -6.28 -0.43
C LEU A 81 -4.42 -7.51 -0.08
N ARG A 82 -4.86 -7.60 1.17
CA ARG A 82 -5.85 -8.61 1.58
C ARG A 82 -7.18 -7.92 1.83
N MET A 83 -8.21 -8.40 1.16
CA MET A 83 -9.58 -7.95 1.29
C MET A 83 -10.31 -8.73 2.40
N GLY A 84 -11.36 -8.14 2.95
CA GLY A 84 -12.29 -8.81 3.85
C GLY A 84 -13.49 -7.92 4.16
N GLY A 85 -14.64 -8.54 4.43
CA GLY A 85 -15.85 -7.84 4.86
C GLY A 85 -15.92 -7.62 6.37
N ASP A 86 -16.88 -6.80 6.80
CA ASP A 86 -17.29 -6.67 8.21
C ASP A 86 -18.35 -7.72 8.62
N SER A 87 -18.76 -8.60 7.69
CA SER A 87 -19.47 -9.84 8.01
C SER A 87 -18.49 -10.88 8.56
N CYS A 88 -18.24 -10.77 9.86
CA CYS A 88 -17.65 -11.83 10.66
C CYS A 88 -18.50 -13.10 10.51
N GLY A 89 -18.05 -14.07 9.72
CA GLY A 89 -18.67 -15.39 9.58
C GLY A 89 -18.88 -15.80 8.13
N ILE A 90 -17.81 -16.27 7.47
CA ILE A 90 -17.98 -17.13 6.30
C ILE A 90 -17.87 -18.57 6.81
N GLU A 91 -19.01 -19.19 7.11
CA GLU A 91 -19.14 -20.63 6.84
C GLU A 91 -19.40 -20.77 5.34
N GLU A 92 -18.68 -21.68 4.69
CA GLU A 92 -18.89 -22.03 3.29
C GLU A 92 -20.33 -22.54 3.11
N GLY A 93 -21.20 -21.81 2.39
CA GLY A 93 -22.47 -22.42 1.99
C GLY A 93 -23.61 -21.54 1.48
N ASP A 94 -23.75 -20.28 1.90
CA ASP A 94 -24.95 -19.50 1.54
C ASP A 94 -24.61 -18.13 0.97
N PHE A 95 -24.82 -17.96 -0.34
CA PHE A 95 -24.99 -16.66 -0.97
C PHE A 95 -26.50 -16.41 -1.15
N PRO A 96 -27.16 -15.64 -0.27
CA PRO A 96 -28.52 -15.20 -0.56
C PRO A 96 -28.43 -14.03 -1.56
N GLU A 97 -29.12 -14.17 -2.69
CA GLU A 97 -29.35 -13.06 -3.61
C GLU A 97 -30.24 -12.01 -2.91
N GLY A 98 -29.66 -10.83 -2.67
CA GLY A 98 -30.40 -9.63 -2.29
C GLY A 98 -30.58 -9.42 -0.78
N GLU A 99 -29.63 -8.69 -0.18
CA GLU A 99 -29.80 -7.58 0.79
C GLU A 99 -28.51 -7.42 1.62
N GLY A 100 -27.74 -6.38 1.32
CA GLY A 100 -26.55 -5.96 2.06
C GLY A 100 -25.24 -6.49 1.47
N GLU A 101 -24.78 -5.93 0.36
CA GLU A 101 -23.39 -6.06 -0.08
C GLU A 101 -22.49 -5.56 1.07
N GLY A 102 -21.98 -6.49 1.88
CA GLY A 102 -21.00 -6.16 2.90
C GLY A 102 -19.83 -5.45 2.22
N GLU A 103 -19.52 -4.23 2.68
CA GLU A 103 -18.48 -3.42 2.08
C GLU A 103 -17.13 -4.17 2.17
N VAL A 104 -16.60 -4.59 1.02
CA VAL A 104 -15.29 -5.22 0.94
C VAL A 104 -14.23 -4.17 1.27
N LYS A 105 -13.48 -4.40 2.34
CA LYS A 105 -12.45 -3.47 2.82
C LYS A 105 -11.07 -4.10 2.74
N VAL A 106 -10.05 -3.26 2.57
CA VAL A 106 -8.66 -3.68 2.73
C VAL A 106 -8.39 -3.93 4.21
N LYS A 107 -8.07 -5.19 4.56
CA LYS A 107 -7.73 -5.63 5.92
C LYS A 107 -6.22 -5.73 6.13
N GLU A 108 -5.45 -5.87 5.06
CA GLU A 108 -3.98 -5.86 5.08
C GLU A 108 -3.44 -5.13 3.85
N TYR A 109 -2.40 -4.34 4.04
CA TYR A 109 -1.78 -3.50 3.01
C TYR A 109 -0.27 -3.58 3.22
N LEU A 110 0.42 -4.28 2.32
CA LEU A 110 1.87 -4.45 2.35
C LEU A 110 2.48 -3.82 1.10
N VAL A 111 3.61 -3.14 1.25
CA VAL A 111 4.29 -2.42 0.16
C VAL A 111 5.76 -2.76 0.11
N TRP A 112 6.28 -2.95 -1.10
CA TRP A 112 7.71 -3.01 -1.41
C TRP A 112 8.04 -1.95 -2.47
N ALA A 113 9.06 -1.14 -2.23
CA ALA A 113 9.50 -0.04 -3.09
C ALA A 113 11.03 0.18 -2.96
N ASP A 114 11.61 1.05 -3.78
CA ASP A 114 13.03 1.44 -3.67
C ASP A 114 13.28 2.40 -2.50
N THR A 115 13.51 1.79 -1.33
CA THR A 115 13.87 2.54 -0.11
C THR A 115 15.21 3.27 -0.20
N GLY A 116 16.10 2.89 -1.12
CA GLY A 116 17.39 3.55 -1.34
C GLY A 116 17.22 4.88 -2.06
N ALA A 117 16.40 4.91 -3.11
CA ALA A 117 16.04 6.15 -3.80
C ALA A 117 15.31 7.13 -2.86
N ALA A 118 14.35 6.62 -2.07
CA ALA A 118 13.69 7.42 -1.03
C ALA A 118 14.69 8.00 -0.02
N TYR A 119 15.63 7.19 0.48
CA TYR A 119 16.64 7.64 1.44
C TYR A 119 17.51 8.77 0.88
N LEU A 120 18.05 8.60 -0.33
CA LEU A 120 18.89 9.60 -0.98
C LEU A 120 18.11 10.90 -1.25
N ALA A 121 16.87 10.77 -1.76
CA ALA A 121 16.01 11.92 -2.05
C ALA A 121 15.70 12.75 -0.79
N LEU A 122 15.39 12.10 0.33
CA LEU A 122 15.10 12.78 1.61
C LEU A 122 16.31 13.55 2.17
N ARG A 123 17.51 13.18 1.76
CA ARG A 123 18.78 13.78 2.18
C ARG A 123 19.34 14.83 1.21
N GLY A 124 18.83 14.90 -0.01
CA GLY A 124 19.37 15.79 -1.03
C GLY A 124 20.56 15.17 -1.77
N GLU A 125 20.65 13.83 -1.77
CA GLU A 125 21.77 13.06 -2.28
C GLU A 125 21.39 12.21 -3.52
N LEU A 126 20.15 12.35 -4.03
CA LEU A 126 19.65 11.67 -5.22
C LEU A 126 20.19 12.29 -6.52
#